data_AF-A0AAN6RCS4-F1
#
_entry.id   AF-A0AAN6RCS4-F1
#
_cell.length_a   1.000
_cell.length_b   1.000
_cell.length_c   1.000
_cell.angle_alpha   90.00
_cell.angle_beta   90.00
_cell.angle_gamma   90.00
#
_symmetry.space_group_name_H-M   'P 1'
#
loop_
_entity.id
_entity.type
_entity.pdbx_description
1 polymer ?
#
loop_
_entity_poly.entity_id
_entity_poly.type
_entity_poly.pdbx_seq_one_letter_code
_entity_poly.pdbx_strand_id
1 'polypeptide(L)'
;MPSKETTTAVLVAIAAANQLVDASYYAKRTSAVALVPREPFEKALHTEEITARVLNALATVLVKAPRGEVIAVGLQVDYSSPGSVAITMASDKNIPAATVQHLTEIWSALYKLRIKYRAEERNEKANKQMDADETSPKPRKATLPAEYCELVRLVYGYSFAKFSRRLEKRHDKMMSAFNTLKDRLKSGELDDDDDTVLNLFCVLRYLRLFRNYDPSKLQEGQFIKDMTSAFFTFRELQSEEEKSRVEAILGASFEDIWRHIEKSLSFQTAIMDLNRFSTCRRMYTILSKTLIVNHLPATICAELPSQISDWQIAAQDATKGLESTDKLDTALHKAHRVHDGKRGVVHGELKVLEYFVTRPADSIPPLSYIGVSKLSCLGCWTTINAWNKAHDAPRYVVRGTRGKWYFPWAVPTGIAKDEAAGNR
;
A
#
# COMPACT_ATOMS: atom_id res chain seq x y z
N MET A 1 25.69 7.85 -32.14
CA MET A 1 24.33 7.48 -31.68
C MET A 1 24.47 6.88 -30.29
N PRO A 2 24.16 7.60 -29.20
CA PRO A 2 24.30 7.03 -27.87
C PRO A 2 23.13 6.07 -27.59
N SER A 3 23.46 4.94 -26.95
CA SER A 3 22.59 3.79 -26.70
C SER A 3 21.56 4.08 -25.60
N LYS A 4 20.56 3.20 -25.47
CA LYS A 4 19.49 3.21 -24.45
C LYS A 4 20.00 3.14 -22.99
N GLU A 5 21.32 3.01 -22.79
CA GLU A 5 21.98 3.06 -21.47
C GLU A 5 21.96 4.48 -20.86
N THR A 6 21.86 5.50 -21.72
CA THR A 6 21.90 6.92 -21.35
C THR A 6 20.73 7.32 -20.42
N THR A 7 19.52 6.77 -20.58
CA THR A 7 18.32 7.14 -19.77
C THR A 7 18.37 6.65 -18.32
N THR A 8 19.03 5.52 -18.06
CA THR A 8 19.16 4.99 -16.68
C THR A 8 20.18 5.80 -15.90
N ALA A 9 21.29 6.13 -16.56
CA ALA A 9 22.30 7.07 -16.13
C ALA A 9 21.70 8.45 -15.73
N VAL A 10 20.80 8.97 -16.57
CA VAL A 10 20.09 10.25 -16.35
C VAL A 10 19.30 10.32 -15.06
N LEU A 11 18.50 9.29 -14.81
CA LEU A 11 17.60 9.31 -13.67
C LEU A 11 18.34 9.04 -12.36
N VAL A 12 19.49 8.35 -12.40
CA VAL A 12 20.36 8.19 -11.22
C VAL A 12 21.15 9.46 -10.90
N ALA A 13 21.55 10.25 -11.89
CA ALA A 13 22.15 11.57 -11.64
C ALA A 13 21.14 12.58 -11.06
N ILE A 14 19.92 12.60 -11.59
CA ILE A 14 18.80 13.40 -11.05
C ILE A 14 18.41 12.89 -9.65
N ALA A 15 18.47 11.58 -9.40
CA ALA A 15 18.29 10.99 -8.08
C ALA A 15 19.33 11.46 -7.07
N ALA A 16 20.58 11.43 -7.50
CA ALA A 16 21.74 11.81 -6.73
C ALA A 16 21.62 13.27 -6.30
N ALA A 17 21.39 14.19 -7.24
CA ALA A 17 21.17 15.61 -6.95
C ALA A 17 20.00 15.86 -5.98
N ASN A 18 18.87 15.15 -6.14
CA ASN A 18 17.70 15.31 -5.28
C ASN A 18 17.95 14.85 -3.82
N GLN A 19 18.83 13.88 -3.57
CA GLN A 19 19.18 13.45 -2.21
C GLN A 19 19.92 14.53 -1.38
N LEU A 20 20.45 15.59 -2.01
CA LEU A 20 21.12 16.69 -1.30
C LEU A 20 20.29 17.96 -1.19
N VAL A 21 19.13 17.98 -1.85
CA VAL A 21 18.07 18.95 -1.55
C VAL A 21 17.27 18.47 -0.32
N ASP A 22 17.32 17.16 -0.02
CA ASP A 22 16.46 16.51 0.97
C ASP A 22 17.10 16.27 2.35
N ALA A 23 17.81 17.28 2.87
CA ALA A 23 18.09 17.37 4.32
C ALA A 23 17.22 18.45 5.02
N SER A 24 16.62 19.39 4.27
CA SER A 24 15.82 20.47 4.85
C SER A 24 14.45 20.67 4.22
N TYR A 25 14.19 20.17 3.00
CA TYR A 25 12.99 20.59 2.25
C TYR A 25 11.74 19.70 2.45
N TYR A 26 11.86 18.37 2.59
CA TYR A 26 10.70 17.47 2.77
C TYR A 26 10.35 17.15 4.24
N ALA A 27 11.04 17.75 5.21
CA ALA A 27 10.71 17.61 6.64
C ALA A 27 9.35 18.26 7.00
N LYS A 28 8.80 19.12 6.15
CA LYS A 28 7.45 19.68 6.31
C LYS A 28 6.45 18.91 5.45
N ARG A 29 5.69 18.04 6.11
CA ARG A 29 4.30 17.63 5.82
C ARG A 29 3.89 17.48 4.34
N THR A 30 3.55 16.25 3.95
CA THR A 30 2.33 15.99 3.16
C THR A 30 1.70 14.67 3.62
N SER A 31 0.91 14.72 4.68
CA SER A 31 -0.32 13.92 4.74
C SER A 31 -1.31 14.61 3.79
N ALA A 32 -1.77 13.88 2.77
CA ALA A 32 -2.55 14.35 1.63
C ALA A 32 -1.73 15.05 0.52
N VAL A 33 -1.40 14.29 -0.52
CA VAL A 33 -1.22 14.87 -1.86
C VAL A 33 -2.63 15.05 -2.42
N ALA A 34 -2.99 16.29 -2.72
CA ALA A 34 -4.26 16.64 -3.32
C ALA A 34 -4.52 15.81 -4.59
N LEU A 35 -5.67 15.14 -4.65
CA LEU A 35 -6.25 14.68 -5.90
C LEU A 35 -6.46 15.93 -6.77
N VAL A 36 -5.77 16.02 -7.90
CA VAL A 36 -5.84 17.17 -8.81
C VAL A 36 -7.29 17.37 -9.29
N PRO A 37 -7.81 18.61 -9.36
CA PRO A 37 -9.22 18.85 -9.63
C PRO A 37 -9.53 18.91 -11.14
N ARG A 38 -10.74 18.49 -11.47
CA ARG A 38 -11.70 19.16 -12.38
C ARG A 38 -13.09 18.62 -12.01
N GLU A 39 -14.19 19.08 -12.57
CA GLU A 39 -15.54 18.48 -12.38
C GLU A 39 -15.98 17.88 -13.73
N PRO A 40 -16.91 16.89 -13.80
CA PRO A 40 -17.96 16.49 -12.86
C PRO A 40 -17.52 15.30 -11.97
N PHE A 41 -16.90 15.58 -10.83
CA PHE A 41 -15.90 14.65 -10.27
C PHE A 41 -16.28 13.86 -9.03
N GLU A 42 -17.33 14.16 -8.25
CA GLU A 42 -17.50 13.46 -6.96
C GLU A 42 -17.68 11.93 -7.11
N LYS A 43 -18.45 11.48 -8.12
CA LYS A 43 -18.68 10.04 -8.37
C LYS A 43 -17.48 9.35 -9.00
N ALA A 44 -16.70 10.04 -9.83
CA ALA A 44 -15.47 9.53 -10.43
C ALA A 44 -14.36 9.43 -9.37
N LEU A 45 -14.19 10.50 -8.57
CA LEU A 45 -13.26 10.60 -7.44
C LEU A 45 -13.51 9.49 -6.42
N HIS A 46 -14.78 9.25 -6.03
CA HIS A 46 -15.11 8.17 -5.10
C HIS A 46 -14.78 6.78 -5.66
N THR A 47 -14.92 6.58 -6.98
CA THR A 47 -14.59 5.31 -7.63
C THR A 47 -13.08 5.10 -7.69
N GLU A 48 -12.32 6.15 -7.99
CA GLU A 48 -10.86 6.14 -7.99
C GLU A 48 -10.31 5.94 -6.57
N GLU A 49 -10.91 6.55 -5.56
CA GLU A 49 -10.55 6.35 -4.15
C GLU A 49 -10.78 4.92 -3.68
N ILE A 50 -11.94 4.34 -4.00
CA ILE A 50 -12.23 2.94 -3.67
C ILE A 50 -11.24 2.03 -4.38
N THR A 51 -11.01 2.25 -5.67
CA THR A 51 -10.03 1.47 -6.46
C THR A 51 -8.65 1.55 -5.83
N ALA A 52 -8.20 2.76 -5.46
CA ALA A 52 -6.92 2.98 -4.82
C ALA A 52 -6.79 2.23 -3.48
N ARG A 53 -7.84 2.27 -2.64
CA ARG A 53 -7.87 1.53 -1.38
C ARG A 53 -7.79 0.03 -1.61
N VAL A 54 -8.56 -0.50 -2.57
CA VAL A 54 -8.61 -1.94 -2.88
C VAL A 54 -7.28 -2.44 -3.42
N LEU A 55 -6.69 -1.73 -4.39
CA LEU A 55 -5.41 -2.15 -4.97
C LEU A 55 -4.27 -2.07 -3.95
N ASN A 56 -4.25 -1.04 -3.10
CA ASN A 56 -3.29 -1.00 -2.00
C ASN A 56 -3.54 -2.08 -0.95
N ALA A 57 -4.79 -2.38 -0.65
CA ALA A 57 -5.16 -3.43 0.29
C ALA A 57 -4.73 -4.80 -0.23
N LEU A 58 -5.03 -5.13 -1.49
CA LEU A 58 -4.53 -6.33 -2.18
C LEU A 58 -3.01 -6.39 -2.12
N ALA A 59 -2.30 -5.36 -2.57
CA ALA A 59 -0.84 -5.34 -2.51
C ALA A 59 -0.31 -5.55 -1.08
N THR A 60 -0.98 -4.98 -0.07
CA THR A 60 -0.59 -5.09 1.34
C THR A 60 -0.72 -6.51 1.86
N VAL A 61 -1.85 -7.19 1.63
CA VAL A 61 -2.13 -8.53 2.16
C VAL A 61 -1.37 -9.65 1.45
N LEU A 62 -0.84 -9.39 0.25
CA LEU A 62 -0.06 -10.36 -0.52
C LEU A 62 1.40 -10.48 -0.03
N VAL A 63 1.85 -9.67 0.93
CA VAL A 63 3.25 -9.67 1.39
C VAL A 63 3.45 -10.65 2.54
N LYS A 64 4.14 -11.77 2.25
CA LYS A 64 4.49 -12.84 3.19
C LYS A 64 5.71 -12.50 4.05
N ALA A 65 6.78 -12.03 3.41
CA ALA A 65 8.09 -11.94 4.01
C ALA A 65 8.17 -10.78 5.01
N PRO A 66 8.84 -10.98 6.17
CA PRO A 66 8.96 -9.94 7.20
C PRO A 66 9.81 -8.74 6.74
N ARG A 67 10.64 -8.90 5.72
CA ARG A 67 11.56 -7.88 5.21
C ARG A 67 11.71 -7.97 3.70
N GLY A 68 12.06 -6.86 3.08
CA GLY A 68 12.48 -6.79 1.68
C GLY A 68 11.35 -6.94 0.64
N GLU A 69 10.27 -7.66 0.94
CA GLU A 69 9.20 -7.88 -0.04
C GLU A 69 8.32 -6.64 -0.21
N VAL A 70 8.10 -6.29 -1.47
CA VAL A 70 7.22 -5.23 -1.95
C VAL A 70 6.46 -5.78 -3.14
N ILE A 71 5.14 -5.73 -3.08
CA ILE A 71 4.26 -6.12 -4.18
C ILE A 71 3.57 -4.87 -4.71
N ALA A 72 3.50 -4.78 -6.04
CA ALA A 72 2.66 -3.87 -6.79
C ALA A 72 1.57 -4.66 -7.52
N VAL A 73 0.37 -4.08 -7.63
CA VAL A 73 -0.77 -4.66 -8.34
C VAL A 73 -1.41 -3.63 -9.26
N GLY A 74 -1.77 -4.06 -10.46
CA GLY A 74 -2.61 -3.32 -11.40
C GLY A 74 -3.87 -4.11 -11.73
N LEU A 75 -4.89 -3.43 -12.26
CA LEU A 75 -6.20 -4.02 -12.55
C LEU A 75 -6.67 -3.66 -13.96
N GLN A 76 -7.18 -4.65 -14.69
CA GLN A 76 -7.90 -4.50 -15.94
C GLN A 76 -9.26 -5.18 -15.79
N VAL A 77 -10.33 -4.56 -16.29
CA VAL A 77 -11.69 -5.09 -16.20
C VAL A 77 -12.32 -5.12 -17.58
N ASP A 78 -12.59 -6.32 -18.09
CA ASP A 78 -13.45 -6.50 -19.25
C ASP A 78 -14.90 -6.51 -18.79
N TYR A 79 -15.62 -5.43 -19.10
CA TYR A 79 -17.03 -5.25 -18.74
C TYR A 79 -18.00 -6.05 -19.61
N SER A 80 -17.53 -6.78 -20.63
CA SER A 80 -18.35 -7.70 -21.42
C SER A 80 -19.02 -8.77 -20.55
N SER A 81 -19.99 -9.50 -21.12
CA SER A 81 -20.62 -10.66 -20.49
C SER A 81 -20.23 -11.92 -21.27
N PRO A 82 -19.49 -12.87 -20.69
CA PRO A 82 -19.21 -13.04 -19.25
C PRO A 82 -18.08 -12.15 -18.68
N GLY A 83 -17.23 -11.57 -19.53
CA GLY A 83 -16.15 -10.67 -19.13
C GLY A 83 -15.10 -11.28 -18.18
N SER A 84 -14.11 -10.49 -17.83
CA SER A 84 -13.00 -10.92 -16.98
C SER A 84 -12.42 -9.78 -16.15
N VAL A 85 -11.70 -10.14 -15.09
CA VAL A 85 -10.90 -9.22 -14.29
C VAL A 85 -9.49 -9.74 -14.26
N ALA A 86 -8.55 -8.98 -14.80
CA ALA A 86 -7.14 -9.33 -14.77
C ALA A 86 -6.40 -8.51 -13.71
N ILE A 87 -5.82 -9.21 -12.73
CA ILE A 87 -4.93 -8.62 -11.73
C ILE A 87 -3.50 -8.90 -12.16
N THR A 88 -2.73 -7.84 -12.40
CA THR A 88 -1.31 -7.95 -12.75
C THR A 88 -0.45 -7.67 -11.52
N MET A 89 0.36 -8.63 -11.13
CA MET A 89 1.23 -8.58 -9.95
C MET A 89 2.69 -8.42 -10.36
N ALA A 90 3.43 -7.61 -9.62
CA ALA A 90 4.88 -7.51 -9.77
C ALA A 90 5.56 -7.30 -8.41
N SER A 91 6.78 -7.78 -8.29
CA SER A 91 7.67 -7.45 -7.17
C SER A 91 9.08 -7.20 -7.68
N ASP A 92 9.98 -6.83 -6.78
CA ASP A 92 11.41 -6.69 -7.10
C ASP A 92 12.02 -8.06 -7.49
N LYS A 93 11.41 -9.15 -7.04
CA LYS A 93 11.77 -10.54 -7.34
C LYS A 93 10.66 -11.23 -8.15
N ASN A 94 10.86 -12.51 -8.47
CA ASN A 94 9.78 -13.34 -9.00
C ASN A 94 8.69 -13.50 -7.95
N ILE A 95 7.43 -13.40 -8.39
CA ILE A 95 6.27 -13.69 -7.54
C ILE A 95 6.18 -15.21 -7.35
N PRO A 96 6.23 -15.72 -6.11
CA PRO A 96 6.04 -17.15 -5.85
C PRO A 96 4.64 -17.62 -6.23
N ALA A 97 4.50 -18.88 -6.67
CA ALA A 97 3.21 -19.50 -6.95
C ALA A 97 2.26 -19.46 -5.73
N ALA A 98 2.81 -19.59 -4.52
CA ALA A 98 2.04 -19.46 -3.28
C ALA A 98 1.38 -18.07 -3.11
N THR A 99 2.01 -17.00 -3.61
CA THR A 99 1.42 -15.65 -3.57
C THR A 99 0.27 -15.51 -4.56
N VAL A 100 0.39 -16.13 -5.74
CA VAL A 100 -0.69 -16.19 -6.75
C VAL A 100 -1.87 -16.98 -6.20
N GLN A 101 -1.61 -18.15 -5.60
CA GLN A 101 -2.64 -18.95 -4.94
C GLN A 101 -3.35 -18.14 -3.84
N HIS A 102 -2.58 -17.45 -2.99
CA HIS A 102 -3.14 -16.63 -1.93
C HIS A 102 -4.06 -15.50 -2.44
N LEU A 103 -3.70 -14.84 -3.55
CA LEU A 103 -4.57 -13.86 -4.19
C LEU A 103 -5.89 -14.48 -4.64
N THR A 104 -5.84 -15.66 -5.28
CA THR A 104 -7.03 -16.37 -5.75
C THR A 104 -7.95 -16.76 -4.59
N GLU A 105 -7.38 -17.23 -3.47
CA GLU A 105 -8.13 -17.54 -2.24
C GLU A 105 -8.79 -16.29 -1.64
N ILE A 106 -8.06 -15.17 -1.56
CA ILE A 106 -8.62 -13.88 -1.13
C ILE A 106 -9.78 -13.47 -2.04
N TRP A 107 -9.60 -13.54 -3.36
CA TRP A 107 -10.65 -13.16 -4.32
C TRP A 107 -11.90 -14.03 -4.17
N SER A 108 -11.72 -15.33 -3.97
CA SER A 108 -12.81 -16.26 -3.68
C SER A 108 -13.55 -15.88 -2.39
N ALA A 109 -12.84 -15.57 -1.30
CA ALA A 109 -13.44 -15.12 -0.06
C ALA A 109 -14.24 -13.82 -0.22
N LEU A 110 -13.72 -12.87 -1.01
CA LEU A 110 -14.42 -11.61 -1.33
C LEU A 110 -15.69 -11.84 -2.14
N TYR A 111 -15.66 -12.77 -3.10
CA TYR A 111 -16.85 -13.17 -3.86
C TYR A 111 -17.92 -13.81 -2.95
N LYS A 112 -17.52 -14.72 -2.04
CA LYS A 112 -18.44 -15.33 -1.06
C LYS A 112 -19.06 -14.28 -0.13
N LEU A 113 -18.25 -13.37 0.42
CA LEU A 113 -18.71 -12.23 1.22
C LEU A 113 -19.77 -11.41 0.48
N ARG A 114 -19.51 -11.13 -0.80
CA ARG A 114 -20.43 -10.38 -1.64
C ARG A 114 -21.77 -11.08 -1.82
N ILE A 115 -21.77 -12.40 -2.07
CA ILE A 115 -23.00 -13.19 -2.19
C ILE A 115 -23.82 -13.06 -0.89
N LYS A 116 -23.15 -13.20 0.25
CA LYS A 116 -23.80 -13.11 1.56
C LYS A 116 -24.40 -11.73 1.83
N TYR A 117 -23.63 -10.66 1.66
CA TYR A 117 -24.16 -9.31 1.86
C TYR A 117 -25.34 -9.00 0.95
N ARG A 118 -25.35 -9.53 -0.27
CA ARG A 118 -26.50 -9.40 -1.17
C ARG A 118 -27.74 -10.16 -0.67
N ALA A 119 -27.56 -11.35 -0.11
CA ALA A 119 -28.66 -12.11 0.47
C ALA A 119 -29.24 -11.37 1.69
N GLU A 120 -28.38 -10.81 2.55
CA GLU A 120 -28.77 -9.98 3.69
C GLU A 120 -29.52 -8.72 3.24
N GLU A 121 -29.01 -7.98 2.25
CA GLU A 121 -29.70 -6.80 1.67
C GLU A 121 -31.10 -7.14 1.11
N ARG A 122 -31.28 -8.33 0.53
CA ARG A 122 -32.59 -8.78 0.02
C ARG A 122 -33.54 -9.11 1.15
N ASN A 123 -33.07 -9.82 2.16
CA ASN A 123 -33.87 -10.18 3.33
C ASN A 123 -34.30 -8.94 4.12
N GLU A 124 -33.41 -7.96 4.29
CA GLU A 124 -33.75 -6.69 4.93
C GLU A 124 -34.82 -5.91 4.18
N LYS A 125 -34.78 -5.92 2.83
CA LYS A 125 -35.82 -5.27 2.02
C LYS A 125 -37.16 -6.00 2.12
N ALA A 126 -37.15 -7.34 2.12
CA ALA A 126 -38.36 -8.13 2.30
C ALA A 126 -39.00 -7.89 3.67
N ASN A 127 -38.19 -7.84 4.74
CA ASN A 127 -38.68 -7.58 6.08
C ASN A 127 -39.18 -6.14 6.25
N LYS A 128 -38.49 -5.13 5.70
CA LYS A 128 -38.97 -3.73 5.71
C LYS A 128 -40.28 -3.52 4.95
N GLN A 129 -40.62 -4.43 4.03
CA GLN A 129 -41.88 -4.41 3.30
C GLN A 129 -43.01 -5.15 4.04
N MET A 130 -42.67 -5.94 5.07
CA MET A 130 -43.62 -6.57 6.00
C MET A 130 -43.81 -5.79 7.30
N ASP A 131 -42.77 -5.15 7.83
CA ASP A 131 -42.76 -4.41 9.11
C ASP A 131 -43.20 -2.93 8.97
N ALA A 132 -44.08 -2.62 7.99
CA ALA A 132 -44.74 -1.32 7.93
C ALA A 132 -45.81 -1.16 9.04
N ASP A 133 -46.09 -2.23 9.77
CA ASP A 133 -46.91 -2.27 10.97
C ASP A 133 -46.10 -2.99 12.07
N GLU A 134 -46.08 -2.41 13.27
CA GLU A 134 -45.42 -2.90 14.51
C GLU A 134 -43.91 -2.71 14.75
N THR A 135 -43.64 -1.77 15.67
CA THR A 135 -42.55 -1.64 16.66
C THR A 135 -41.06 -1.73 16.25
N SER A 136 -40.32 -0.74 16.76
CA SER A 136 -38.87 -0.53 16.58
C SER A 136 -38.03 -1.82 16.72
N PRO A 137 -37.19 -2.16 15.72
CA PRO A 137 -36.38 -3.36 15.78
C PRO A 137 -35.29 -3.23 16.85
N LYS A 138 -35.20 -4.22 17.73
CA LYS A 138 -34.10 -4.35 18.70
C LYS A 138 -32.75 -4.45 17.95
N PRO A 139 -31.69 -3.77 18.41
CA PRO A 139 -30.38 -3.85 17.77
C PRO A 139 -29.85 -5.28 17.85
N ARG A 140 -29.81 -5.99 16.71
CA ARG A 140 -29.14 -7.29 16.62
C ARG A 140 -27.65 -7.07 16.89
N LYS A 141 -27.09 -7.75 17.89
CA LYS A 141 -25.64 -7.92 18.01
C LYS A 141 -25.16 -8.64 16.74
N ALA A 142 -24.64 -7.87 15.79
CA ALA A 142 -24.21 -8.40 14.50
C ALA A 142 -22.96 -9.26 14.69
N THR A 143 -23.13 -10.58 14.68
CA THR A 143 -22.01 -11.52 14.61
C THR A 143 -21.28 -11.33 13.28
N LEU A 144 -19.94 -11.32 13.30
CA LEU A 144 -19.15 -11.22 12.07
C LEU A 144 -19.47 -12.40 11.11
N PRO A 145 -19.65 -12.15 9.81
CA PRO A 145 -19.83 -13.21 8.82
C PRO A 145 -18.70 -14.26 8.85
N ALA A 146 -19.03 -15.54 8.68
CA ALA A 146 -18.03 -16.61 8.59
C ALA A 146 -16.99 -16.37 7.49
N GLU A 147 -17.43 -15.80 6.37
CA GLU A 147 -16.64 -15.44 5.20
C GLU A 147 -15.69 -14.26 5.51
N TYR A 148 -16.08 -13.37 6.41
CA TYR A 148 -15.19 -12.31 6.91
C TYR A 148 -14.09 -12.93 7.78
N CYS A 149 -14.47 -13.87 8.65
CA CYS A 149 -13.52 -14.63 9.46
C CYS A 149 -12.57 -15.46 8.57
N GLU A 150 -13.05 -16.05 7.47
CA GLU A 150 -12.23 -16.72 6.46
C GLU A 150 -11.20 -15.76 5.84
N LEU A 151 -11.63 -14.56 5.42
CA LEU A 151 -10.72 -13.54 4.89
C LEU A 151 -9.63 -13.14 5.90
N VAL A 152 -10.00 -12.91 7.17
CA VAL A 152 -9.03 -12.58 8.24
C VAL A 152 -8.01 -13.71 8.40
N ARG A 153 -8.47 -14.97 8.43
CA ARG A 153 -7.59 -16.14 8.56
C ARG A 153 -6.64 -16.30 7.39
N LEU A 154 -7.12 -16.12 6.16
CA LEU A 154 -6.28 -16.18 4.96
C LEU A 154 -5.15 -15.15 5.06
N VAL A 155 -5.49 -13.89 5.35
CA VAL A 155 -4.51 -12.79 5.39
C VAL A 155 -3.50 -12.98 6.52
N TYR A 156 -3.95 -13.23 7.75
CA TYR A 156 -3.03 -13.40 8.87
C TYR A 156 -2.26 -14.71 8.80
N GLY A 157 -2.85 -15.80 8.31
CA GLY A 157 -2.16 -17.07 8.11
C GLY A 157 -1.02 -16.94 7.10
N TYR A 158 -1.25 -16.23 5.99
CA TYR A 158 -0.22 -16.00 4.98
C TYR A 158 0.85 -15.01 5.43
N SER A 159 0.44 -13.91 6.09
CA SER A 159 1.31 -12.77 6.42
C SER A 159 1.77 -12.74 7.88
N PHE A 160 1.59 -13.84 8.64
CA PHE A 160 1.83 -13.84 10.10
C PHE A 160 3.26 -13.46 10.47
N ALA A 161 4.26 -13.98 9.75
CA ALA A 161 5.66 -13.68 10.02
C ALA A 161 5.96 -12.17 9.92
N LYS A 162 5.34 -11.49 8.95
CA LYS A 162 5.45 -10.03 8.81
C LYS A 162 4.68 -9.28 9.90
N PHE A 163 3.50 -9.78 10.28
CA PHE A 163 2.72 -9.22 11.40
C PHE A 163 3.49 -9.32 12.72
N SER A 164 3.93 -10.52 13.09
CA SER A 164 4.74 -10.79 14.29
C SER A 164 6.00 -9.91 14.33
N ARG A 165 6.74 -9.83 13.21
CA ARG A 165 7.92 -8.96 13.14
C ARG A 165 7.62 -7.48 13.35
N ARG A 166 6.45 -7.00 12.90
CA ARG A 166 6.03 -5.61 13.14
C ARG A 166 5.86 -5.37 14.63
N LEU A 167 5.18 -6.26 15.34
CA LEU A 167 4.98 -6.19 16.80
C LEU A 167 6.32 -6.20 17.56
N GLU A 168 7.26 -7.05 17.16
CA GLU A 168 8.58 -7.13 17.80
C GLU A 168 9.40 -5.83 17.67
N LYS A 169 9.36 -5.20 16.48
CA LYS A 169 10.32 -4.16 16.10
C LYS A 169 10.37 -2.95 17.05
N ARG A 170 9.27 -2.65 17.75
CA ARG A 170 9.17 -1.52 18.68
C ARG A 170 8.55 -1.94 20.01
N HIS A 171 8.64 -3.22 20.35
CA HIS A 171 7.98 -3.77 21.52
C HIS A 171 8.40 -3.07 22.81
N ASP A 172 9.70 -2.86 23.03
CA ASP A 172 10.19 -2.26 24.28
C ASP A 172 9.66 -0.83 24.46
N LYS A 173 9.62 -0.04 23.38
CA LYS A 173 9.02 1.31 23.41
C LYS A 173 7.52 1.26 23.72
N MET A 174 6.80 0.33 23.08
CA MET A 174 5.38 0.12 23.33
C MET A 174 5.10 -0.30 24.77
N MET A 175 5.94 -1.17 25.34
CA MET A 175 5.82 -1.61 26.73
C MET A 175 6.17 -0.49 27.71
N SER A 176 7.16 0.33 27.39
CA SER A 176 7.45 1.55 28.16
C SER A 176 6.22 2.46 28.18
N ALA A 177 5.62 2.75 27.02
CA ALA A 177 4.42 3.59 26.94
C ALA A 177 3.23 2.99 27.71
N PHE A 178 3.02 1.67 27.59
CA PHE A 178 1.98 0.96 28.33
C PHE A 178 2.18 1.03 29.85
N ASN A 179 3.42 0.86 30.33
CA ASN A 179 3.72 0.94 31.75
C ASN A 179 3.58 2.37 32.27
N THR A 180 4.06 3.37 31.53
CA THR A 180 3.84 4.79 31.86
C THR A 180 2.36 5.12 31.96
N LEU A 181 1.53 4.65 31.01
CA LEU A 181 0.09 4.84 31.06
C LEU A 181 -0.53 4.21 32.32
N LYS A 182 -0.10 2.98 32.66
CA LYS A 182 -0.55 2.27 33.86
C LYS A 182 -0.16 2.98 35.15
N ASP A 183 1.05 3.54 35.21
CA ASP A 183 1.55 4.22 36.41
C ASP A 183 0.82 5.56 36.63
N ARG A 184 0.54 6.31 35.55
CA ARG A 184 -0.21 7.58 35.59
C ARG A 184 -1.69 7.38 35.97
N LEU A 185 -2.30 6.29 35.52
CA LEU A 185 -3.64 5.88 35.97
C LEU A 185 -3.65 5.59 37.48
N LYS A 186 -2.64 4.86 37.98
CA LYS A 186 -2.54 4.54 39.42
C LYS A 186 -2.27 5.75 40.30
N SER A 187 -1.54 6.74 39.80
CA SER A 187 -1.27 7.97 40.55
C SER A 187 -2.44 8.96 40.51
N GLY A 188 -3.51 8.68 39.77
CA GLY A 188 -4.63 9.60 39.56
C GLY A 188 -4.29 10.80 38.67
N GLU A 189 -3.19 10.73 37.91
CA GLU A 189 -2.82 11.78 36.95
C GLU A 189 -3.70 11.72 35.69
N LEU A 190 -4.14 10.51 35.34
CA LEU A 190 -5.10 10.25 34.28
C LEU A 190 -6.37 9.69 34.89
N ASP A 191 -7.50 10.18 34.38
CA ASP A 191 -8.84 9.69 34.72
C ASP A 191 -9.03 8.28 34.12
N ASP A 192 -9.45 7.33 34.95
CA ASP A 192 -9.71 5.95 34.54
C ASP A 192 -11.07 5.76 33.87
N ASP A 193 -11.94 6.79 33.91
CA ASP A 193 -13.18 6.88 33.15
C ASP A 193 -13.03 7.64 31.82
N ASP A 194 -11.82 8.12 31.49
CA ASP A 194 -11.55 8.80 30.22
C ASP A 194 -11.48 7.79 29.05
N ASP A 195 -12.42 7.91 28.11
CA ASP A 195 -12.53 7.04 26.93
C ASP A 195 -11.25 6.98 26.08
N THR A 196 -10.52 8.09 25.92
CA THR A 196 -9.26 8.13 25.15
C THR A 196 -8.20 7.29 25.85
N VAL A 197 -8.08 7.44 27.18
CA VAL A 197 -7.15 6.67 28.01
C VAL A 197 -7.49 5.18 27.95
N LEU A 198 -8.76 4.83 28.13
CA LEU A 198 -9.26 3.45 28.06
C LEU A 198 -9.03 2.82 26.69
N ASN A 199 -9.33 3.55 25.61
CA ASN A 199 -9.13 3.07 24.25
C ASN A 199 -7.66 2.87 23.92
N LEU A 200 -6.80 3.83 24.29
CA LEU A 200 -5.36 3.70 24.10
C LEU A 200 -4.80 2.51 24.89
N PHE A 201 -5.22 2.34 26.15
CA PHE A 201 -4.83 1.21 26.99
C PHE A 201 -5.27 -0.12 26.38
N CYS A 202 -6.51 -0.20 25.88
CA CYS A 202 -7.06 -1.37 25.21
C CYS A 202 -6.24 -1.75 23.97
N VAL A 203 -5.93 -0.80 23.09
CA VAL A 203 -5.13 -1.05 21.89
C VAL A 203 -3.75 -1.60 22.25
N LEU A 204 -3.04 -0.94 23.17
CA LEU A 204 -1.71 -1.36 23.60
C LEU A 204 -1.74 -2.74 24.28
N ARG A 205 -2.79 -3.03 25.07
CA ARG A 205 -3.01 -4.34 25.68
C ARG A 205 -3.19 -5.43 24.62
N TYR A 206 -4.02 -5.23 23.60
CA TYR A 206 -4.21 -6.20 22.53
C TYR A 206 -2.92 -6.44 21.74
N LEU A 207 -2.20 -5.38 21.34
CA LEU A 207 -0.94 -5.53 20.63
C LEU A 207 0.12 -6.29 21.44
N ARG A 208 0.13 -6.11 22.77
CA ARG A 208 0.95 -6.92 23.67
C ARG A 208 0.55 -8.39 23.65
N LEU A 209 -0.74 -8.71 23.70
CA LEU A 209 -1.24 -10.09 23.64
C LEU A 209 -0.87 -10.78 22.33
N PHE A 210 -0.93 -10.06 21.20
CA PHE A 210 -0.61 -10.64 19.89
C PHE A 210 0.86 -10.98 19.69
N ARG A 211 1.78 -10.40 20.47
CA ARG A 211 3.22 -10.68 20.32
C ARG A 211 3.54 -12.17 20.49
N ASN A 212 2.92 -12.80 21.49
CA ASN A 212 3.16 -14.19 21.82
C ASN A 212 2.05 -15.10 21.27
N TYR A 213 1.30 -14.62 20.27
CA TYR A 213 0.20 -15.37 19.71
C TYR A 213 0.72 -16.54 18.90
N ASP A 214 0.19 -17.73 19.18
CA ASP A 214 0.53 -18.93 18.43
C ASP A 214 -0.24 -18.92 17.09
N PRO A 215 0.44 -18.88 15.93
CA PRO A 215 -0.23 -18.87 14.65
C PRO A 215 -1.08 -20.12 14.38
N SER A 216 -0.83 -21.25 15.05
CA SER A 216 -1.69 -22.43 14.95
C SER A 216 -3.12 -22.17 15.47
N LYS A 217 -3.25 -21.20 16.40
CA LYS A 217 -4.52 -20.79 16.99
C LYS A 217 -5.28 -19.75 16.18
N LEU A 218 -4.77 -19.30 15.03
CA LEU A 218 -5.51 -18.38 14.14
C LEU A 218 -6.88 -18.93 13.69
N GLN A 219 -7.06 -20.25 13.76
CA GLN A 219 -8.35 -20.89 13.49
C GLN A 219 -9.39 -20.59 14.58
N GLU A 220 -8.94 -20.35 15.81
CA GLU A 220 -9.78 -19.96 16.94
C GLU A 220 -10.40 -18.58 16.68
N GLY A 221 -11.72 -18.46 16.85
CA GLY A 221 -12.42 -17.20 16.62
C GLY A 221 -11.98 -16.07 17.56
N GLN A 222 -11.21 -16.36 18.61
CA GLN A 222 -10.77 -15.37 19.60
C GLN A 222 -9.78 -14.37 19.00
N PHE A 223 -8.79 -14.81 18.20
CA PHE A 223 -7.86 -13.89 17.53
C PHE A 223 -8.59 -12.86 16.69
N ILE A 224 -9.57 -13.31 15.92
CA ILE A 224 -10.34 -12.47 15.00
C ILE A 224 -11.12 -11.43 15.79
N LYS A 225 -11.77 -11.84 16.89
CA LYS A 225 -12.49 -10.93 17.78
C LYS A 225 -11.55 -9.88 18.36
N ASP A 226 -10.46 -10.31 18.99
CA ASP A 226 -9.50 -9.40 19.63
C ASP A 226 -8.87 -8.43 18.63
N MET A 227 -8.49 -8.92 17.44
CA MET A 227 -7.87 -8.09 16.39
C MET A 227 -8.87 -7.08 15.84
N THR A 228 -10.12 -7.50 15.65
CA THR A 228 -11.20 -6.62 15.20
C THR A 228 -11.50 -5.56 16.25
N SER A 229 -11.56 -5.93 17.54
CA SER A 229 -11.72 -4.99 18.66
C SER A 229 -10.57 -4.00 18.71
N ALA A 230 -9.31 -4.45 18.71
CA ALA A 230 -8.14 -3.57 18.73
C ALA A 230 -8.16 -2.55 17.58
N PHE A 231 -8.61 -2.97 16.40
CA PHE A 231 -8.74 -2.08 15.26
C PHE A 231 -9.85 -1.05 15.40
N PHE A 232 -11.05 -1.44 15.83
CA PHE A 232 -12.15 -0.49 15.99
C PHE A 232 -11.87 0.51 17.11
N THR A 233 -11.33 0.05 18.24
CA THR A 233 -10.84 0.91 19.32
C THR A 233 -9.79 1.90 18.82
N PHE A 234 -8.81 1.44 18.02
CA PHE A 234 -7.83 2.36 17.44
C PHE A 234 -8.46 3.36 16.47
N ARG A 235 -9.49 2.97 15.71
CA ARG A 235 -10.19 3.87 14.81
C ARG A 235 -10.93 4.99 15.52
N GLU A 236 -11.44 4.74 16.71
CA GLU A 236 -12.06 5.80 17.54
C GLU A 236 -11.03 6.87 17.92
N LEU A 237 -9.77 6.48 18.12
CA LEU A 237 -8.66 7.40 18.40
C LEU A 237 -8.19 8.22 17.18
N GLN A 238 -8.67 7.93 15.97
CA GLN A 238 -8.15 8.54 14.73
C GLN A 238 -8.73 9.92 14.41
N SER A 239 -9.70 10.43 15.19
CA SER A 239 -10.14 11.82 15.01
C SER A 239 -8.99 12.78 15.35
N GLU A 240 -8.95 13.97 14.74
CA GLU A 240 -7.86 14.92 15.01
C GLU A 240 -7.84 15.37 16.49
N GLU A 241 -9.02 15.46 17.11
CA GLU A 241 -9.18 15.75 18.53
C GLU A 241 -8.59 14.64 19.40
N GLU A 242 -9.02 13.39 19.19
CA GLU A 242 -8.54 12.22 19.93
C GLU A 242 -7.05 12.01 19.73
N LYS A 243 -6.56 12.20 18.51
CA LYS A 243 -5.14 12.10 18.20
C LYS A 243 -4.32 13.14 18.95
N SER A 244 -4.81 14.38 19.06
CA SER A 244 -4.16 15.44 19.84
C SER A 244 -4.15 15.11 21.35
N ARG A 245 -5.22 14.51 21.86
CA ARG A 245 -5.29 14.01 23.25
C ARG A 245 -4.28 12.87 23.48
N VAL A 246 -4.21 11.90 22.57
CA VAL A 246 -3.23 10.81 22.64
C VAL A 246 -1.79 11.35 22.55
N GLU A 247 -1.55 12.41 21.76
CA GLU A 247 -0.27 13.10 21.72
C GLU A 247 0.08 13.74 23.07
N ALA A 248 -0.87 14.43 23.70
CA ALA A 248 -0.69 14.98 25.04
C ALA A 248 -0.41 13.88 26.09
N ILE A 249 -1.07 12.72 25.98
CA ILE A 249 -0.86 11.58 26.87
C ILE A 249 0.52 10.95 26.66
N LEU A 250 0.91 10.68 25.41
CA LEU A 250 2.16 9.97 25.10
C LEU A 250 3.40 10.88 25.07
N GLY A 251 3.19 12.20 24.97
CA GLY A 251 4.25 13.21 24.89
C GLY A 251 5.26 12.90 23.79
N ALA A 252 6.56 12.96 24.12
CA ALA A 252 7.65 12.75 23.19
C ALA A 252 7.66 11.35 22.51
N SER A 253 6.91 10.38 23.03
CA SER A 253 6.80 9.03 22.43
C SER A 253 5.69 8.91 21.40
N PHE A 254 4.81 9.91 21.27
CA PHE A 254 3.59 9.84 20.46
C PHE A 254 3.85 9.34 19.03
N GLU A 255 4.66 10.04 18.25
CA GLU A 255 4.89 9.73 16.83
C GLU A 255 5.43 8.31 16.61
N ASP A 256 6.33 7.85 17.48
CA ASP A 256 6.94 6.53 17.36
C ASP A 256 5.92 5.41 17.70
N ILE A 257 5.10 5.61 18.73
CA ILE A 257 4.09 4.65 19.19
C ILE A 257 2.88 4.64 18.27
N TRP A 258 2.35 5.80 17.91
CA TRP A 258 1.22 5.96 17.01
C TRP A 258 1.49 5.26 15.68
N ARG A 259 2.63 5.59 15.06
CA ARG A 259 3.07 4.97 13.81
C ARG A 259 3.33 3.47 13.95
N HIS A 260 3.71 3.00 15.13
CA HIS A 260 3.86 1.58 15.40
C HIS A 260 2.51 0.88 15.42
N ILE A 261 1.51 1.43 16.12
CA ILE A 261 0.14 0.92 16.15
C ILE A 261 -0.45 0.85 14.73
N GLU A 262 -0.36 1.94 13.95
CA GLU A 262 -0.84 1.97 12.55
C GLU A 262 -0.23 0.85 11.70
N LYS A 263 1.08 0.59 11.86
CA LYS A 263 1.76 -0.48 11.12
C LYS A 263 1.31 -1.86 11.58
N SER A 264 1.13 -2.05 12.89
CA SER A 264 0.67 -3.32 13.47
C SER A 264 -0.75 -3.66 13.01
N LEU A 265 -1.61 -2.66 12.87
CA LEU A 265 -3.00 -2.81 12.44
C LEU A 265 -3.20 -2.69 10.91
N SER A 266 -2.14 -2.45 10.14
CA SER A 266 -2.25 -2.22 8.69
C SER A 266 -2.85 -3.40 7.90
N PHE A 267 -2.72 -4.64 8.37
CA PHE A 267 -3.42 -5.78 7.76
C PHE A 267 -4.92 -5.73 8.02
N GLN A 268 -5.32 -5.36 9.25
CA GLN A 268 -6.73 -5.19 9.57
C GLN A 268 -7.36 -4.03 8.79
N THR A 269 -6.62 -2.92 8.60
CA THR A 269 -7.05 -1.85 7.69
C THR A 269 -7.29 -2.37 6.27
N ALA A 270 -6.34 -3.15 5.72
CA ALA A 270 -6.48 -3.72 4.38
C ALA A 270 -7.65 -4.69 4.28
N ILE A 271 -7.83 -5.59 5.26
CA ILE A 271 -8.98 -6.50 5.34
C ILE A 271 -10.30 -5.72 5.33
N MET A 272 -10.38 -4.61 6.07
CA MET A 272 -11.59 -3.78 6.12
C MET A 272 -11.86 -3.07 4.79
N ASP A 273 -10.83 -2.61 4.09
CA ASP A 273 -10.99 -2.01 2.77
C ASP A 273 -11.44 -3.06 1.73
N LEU A 274 -10.92 -4.29 1.81
CA LEU A 274 -11.40 -5.41 0.99
C LEU A 274 -12.83 -5.83 1.36
N ASN A 275 -13.17 -5.82 2.65
CA ASN A 275 -14.54 -6.11 3.07
C ASN A 275 -15.53 -5.06 2.54
N ARG A 276 -15.17 -3.77 2.61
CA ARG A 276 -15.96 -2.68 2.00
C ARG A 276 -16.09 -2.82 0.49
N PHE A 277 -15.06 -3.34 -0.18
CA PHE A 277 -15.15 -3.66 -1.60
C PHE A 277 -16.23 -4.71 -1.89
N SER A 278 -16.36 -5.72 -1.04
CA SER A 278 -17.43 -6.72 -1.15
C SER A 278 -18.83 -6.16 -0.87
N THR A 279 -18.98 -5.10 -0.07
CA THR A 279 -20.31 -4.46 0.13
C THR A 279 -20.66 -3.47 -0.98
N CYS A 280 -19.68 -2.98 -1.74
CA CYS A 280 -19.93 -1.99 -2.79
C CYS A 280 -20.76 -2.54 -3.97
N ARG A 281 -21.93 -1.94 -4.23
CA ARG A 281 -22.85 -2.37 -5.30
C ARG A 281 -22.22 -2.39 -6.70
N ARG A 282 -21.39 -1.39 -7.02
CA ARG A 282 -20.73 -1.29 -8.33
C ARG A 282 -19.65 -2.36 -8.52
N MET A 283 -19.07 -2.82 -7.43
CA MET A 283 -17.96 -3.78 -7.45
C MET A 283 -18.43 -5.23 -7.49
N TYR A 284 -19.74 -5.48 -7.30
CA TYR A 284 -20.35 -6.79 -7.54
C TYR A 284 -20.00 -7.35 -8.92
N THR A 285 -20.14 -6.52 -9.95
CA THR A 285 -19.92 -6.92 -11.34
C THR A 285 -18.46 -7.28 -11.60
N ILE A 286 -17.53 -6.73 -10.81
CA ILE A 286 -16.10 -7.04 -10.88
C ILE A 286 -15.85 -8.37 -10.17
N LEU A 287 -16.34 -8.55 -8.94
CA LEU A 287 -16.15 -9.79 -8.18
C LEU A 287 -16.81 -11.02 -8.83
N SER A 288 -17.86 -10.84 -9.63
CA SER A 288 -18.55 -11.94 -10.34
C SER A 288 -17.89 -12.34 -11.66
N LYS A 289 -16.88 -11.60 -12.14
CA LYS A 289 -16.18 -11.89 -13.39
C LYS A 289 -15.11 -12.98 -13.19
N THR A 290 -14.74 -13.63 -14.28
CA THR A 290 -13.64 -14.60 -14.29
C THR A 290 -12.34 -13.89 -13.90
N LEU A 291 -11.70 -14.36 -12.82
CA LEU A 291 -10.41 -13.85 -12.38
C LEU A 291 -9.29 -14.41 -13.26
N ILE A 292 -8.44 -13.51 -13.76
CA ILE A 292 -7.18 -13.80 -14.43
C ILE A 292 -6.06 -13.20 -13.57
N VAL A 293 -5.04 -13.98 -13.24
CA VAL A 293 -3.89 -13.49 -12.47
C VAL A 293 -2.65 -13.52 -13.36
N ASN A 294 -2.15 -12.34 -13.70
CA ASN A 294 -0.88 -12.16 -14.38
C ASN A 294 0.20 -11.88 -13.33
N HIS A 295 1.37 -12.48 -13.46
CA HIS A 295 2.52 -12.13 -12.63
C HIS A 295 3.73 -11.86 -13.52
N LEU A 296 4.36 -10.72 -13.30
CA LEU A 296 5.49 -10.26 -14.09
C LEU A 296 6.80 -10.82 -13.51
N PRO A 297 7.74 -11.25 -14.37
CA PRO A 297 9.02 -11.77 -13.91
C PRO A 297 9.89 -10.68 -13.25
N ALA A 298 10.92 -11.13 -12.53
CA ALA A 298 11.99 -10.26 -12.10
C ALA A 298 12.73 -9.68 -13.32
N THR A 299 12.66 -8.36 -13.49
CA THR A 299 13.45 -7.64 -14.49
C THR A 299 14.71 -7.11 -13.83
N ILE A 300 15.85 -7.64 -14.26
CA ILE A 300 17.18 -7.16 -13.90
C ILE A 300 17.70 -6.39 -15.12
N CYS A 301 18.06 -5.13 -14.94
CA CYS A 301 18.62 -4.30 -15.99
C CYS A 301 20.14 -4.49 -16.11
N ALA A 302 20.73 -3.84 -17.11
CA ALA A 302 22.18 -3.80 -17.34
C ALA A 302 22.96 -3.44 -16.07
N GLU A 303 24.23 -3.84 -16.06
CA GLU A 303 25.15 -3.54 -14.96
C GLU A 303 25.26 -2.02 -14.79
N LEU A 304 25.14 -1.57 -13.53
CA LEU A 304 25.35 -0.17 -13.22
C LEU A 304 26.84 0.17 -13.42
N PRO A 305 27.19 1.42 -13.75
CA PRO A 305 28.57 1.77 -13.96
C PRO A 305 29.45 1.41 -12.76
N SER A 306 30.58 0.78 -13.02
CA SER A 306 31.55 0.36 -11.99
C SER A 306 32.60 1.44 -11.70
N GLN A 307 32.70 2.47 -12.53
CA GLN A 307 33.64 3.59 -12.37
C GLN A 307 32.89 4.90 -12.14
N ILE A 308 33.41 5.74 -11.23
CA ILE A 308 32.83 7.06 -10.96
C ILE A 308 32.84 7.98 -12.20
N SER A 309 33.82 7.82 -13.09
CA SER A 309 33.89 8.54 -14.37
C SER A 309 32.68 8.26 -15.25
N ASP A 310 32.25 7.01 -15.29
CA ASP A 310 31.11 6.58 -16.11
C ASP A 310 29.81 7.11 -15.50
N TRP A 311 29.73 7.17 -14.16
CA TRP A 311 28.64 7.85 -13.44
C TRP A 311 28.60 9.37 -13.72
N GLN A 312 29.75 10.01 -13.92
CA GLN A 312 29.84 11.44 -14.25
C GLN A 312 29.45 11.71 -15.71
N ILE A 313 29.91 10.90 -16.66
CA ILE A 313 29.51 10.98 -18.08
C ILE A 313 28.00 10.81 -18.20
N ALA A 314 27.47 9.75 -17.56
CA ALA A 314 26.06 9.48 -17.40
C ALA A 314 25.26 10.69 -16.89
N ALA A 315 25.80 11.41 -15.90
CA ALA A 315 25.18 12.58 -15.32
C ALA A 315 25.25 13.82 -16.22
N GLN A 316 26.35 14.02 -16.95
CA GLN A 316 26.54 15.17 -17.84
C GLN A 316 25.64 15.09 -19.09
N ASP A 317 25.56 13.90 -19.70
CA ASP A 317 24.65 13.64 -20.83
C ASP A 317 23.18 13.89 -20.44
N ALA A 318 22.86 13.59 -19.18
CA ALA A 318 21.54 13.68 -18.62
C ALA A 318 21.03 15.07 -18.31
N THR A 319 21.92 15.88 -17.76
CA THR A 319 21.59 17.22 -17.33
C THR A 319 21.69 18.23 -18.47
N LYS A 320 22.03 17.78 -19.70
CA LYS A 320 22.25 18.61 -20.89
C LYS A 320 23.17 19.80 -20.59
N GLY A 321 24.22 19.57 -19.79
CA GLY A 321 25.22 20.60 -19.48
C GLY A 321 24.86 21.56 -18.34
N LEU A 322 23.89 21.26 -17.46
CA LEU A 322 23.79 21.98 -16.18
C LEU A 322 25.09 21.74 -15.37
N GLU A 323 25.65 22.82 -14.82
CA GLU A 323 26.89 22.76 -14.06
C GLU A 323 26.80 21.73 -12.92
N SER A 324 27.85 20.90 -12.82
CA SER A 324 27.99 19.94 -11.73
C SER A 324 28.04 20.69 -10.41
N THR A 325 27.15 20.35 -9.49
CA THR A 325 27.18 20.89 -8.12
C THR A 325 27.95 19.93 -7.22
N ASP A 326 28.63 20.45 -6.18
CA ASP A 326 29.28 19.63 -5.13
C ASP A 326 28.35 18.55 -4.55
N LYS A 327 27.06 18.90 -4.56
CA LYS A 327 25.96 18.01 -4.21
C LYS A 327 25.92 16.81 -5.16
N LEU A 328 25.73 17.02 -6.46
CA LEU A 328 25.68 15.94 -7.44
C LEU A 328 26.89 15.01 -7.29
N ASP A 329 28.10 15.56 -7.19
CA ASP A 329 29.33 14.79 -7.05
C ASP A 329 29.36 13.93 -5.77
N THR A 330 28.94 14.49 -4.63
CA THR A 330 28.81 13.75 -3.36
C THR A 330 27.87 12.56 -3.47
N ALA A 331 26.74 12.71 -4.17
CA ALA A 331 25.78 11.63 -4.33
C ALA A 331 26.21 10.59 -5.37
N LEU A 332 26.93 10.98 -6.44
CA LEU A 332 27.56 10.03 -7.36
C LEU A 332 28.60 9.16 -6.61
N HIS A 333 29.45 9.76 -5.79
CA HIS A 333 30.42 9.03 -4.96
C HIS A 333 29.76 8.10 -3.94
N LYS A 334 28.60 8.47 -3.41
CA LYS A 334 27.81 7.60 -2.52
C LYS A 334 27.16 6.46 -3.29
N ALA A 335 26.62 6.72 -4.47
CA ALA A 335 26.04 5.69 -5.34
C ALA A 335 27.11 4.66 -5.74
N HIS A 336 28.26 5.11 -6.24
CA HIS A 336 29.40 4.27 -6.58
C HIS A 336 29.82 3.37 -5.41
N ARG A 337 30.12 3.95 -4.23
CA ARG A 337 30.58 3.18 -3.05
C ARG A 337 29.63 2.09 -2.59
N VAL A 338 28.32 2.28 -2.75
CA VAL A 338 27.32 1.33 -2.25
C VAL A 338 26.94 0.29 -3.31
N HIS A 339 27.22 0.56 -4.60
CA HIS A 339 26.63 -0.15 -5.72
C HIS A 339 27.60 -0.63 -6.80
N ASP A 340 28.91 -0.46 -6.61
CA ASP A 340 29.92 -1.03 -7.50
C ASP A 340 29.62 -2.51 -7.83
N GLY A 341 29.52 -2.80 -9.14
CA GLY A 341 29.21 -4.12 -9.69
C GLY A 341 27.79 -4.65 -9.45
N LYS A 342 26.85 -3.87 -8.88
CA LYS A 342 25.46 -4.34 -8.66
C LYS A 342 24.59 -4.08 -9.87
N ARG A 343 23.73 -5.05 -10.19
CA ARG A 343 22.73 -4.92 -11.26
C ARG A 343 21.53 -4.12 -10.79
N GLY A 344 21.06 -3.20 -11.64
CA GLY A 344 19.85 -2.42 -11.42
C GLY A 344 18.60 -3.32 -11.34
N VAL A 345 17.74 -3.08 -10.36
CA VAL A 345 16.46 -3.80 -10.22
C VAL A 345 15.31 -2.87 -10.58
N VAL A 346 14.44 -3.32 -11.48
CA VAL A 346 13.19 -2.63 -11.75
C VAL A 346 12.20 -2.98 -10.63
N HIS A 347 11.68 -1.97 -9.93
CA HIS A 347 10.68 -2.19 -8.89
C HIS A 347 9.31 -2.57 -9.46
N GLY A 348 8.50 -3.22 -8.63
CA GLY A 348 7.18 -3.74 -9.01
C GLY A 348 6.27 -2.71 -9.69
N GLU A 349 6.16 -1.48 -9.17
CA GLU A 349 5.25 -0.47 -9.74
C GLU A 349 5.62 -0.05 -11.17
N LEU A 350 6.91 -0.02 -11.51
CA LEU A 350 7.36 0.31 -12.85
C LEU A 350 7.20 -0.85 -13.83
N LYS A 351 7.26 -2.10 -13.35
CA LYS A 351 6.93 -3.28 -14.18
C LYS A 351 5.46 -3.28 -14.56
N VAL A 352 4.57 -2.95 -13.61
CA VAL A 352 3.13 -2.83 -13.89
C VAL A 352 2.88 -1.69 -14.87
N LEU A 353 3.53 -0.53 -14.69
CA LEU A 353 3.43 0.57 -15.64
C LEU A 353 3.90 0.15 -17.04
N GLU A 354 5.11 -0.41 -17.16
CA GLU A 354 5.66 -0.89 -18.43
C GLU A 354 4.68 -1.87 -19.11
N TYR A 355 4.22 -2.88 -18.38
CA TYR A 355 3.26 -3.85 -18.90
C TYR A 355 1.97 -3.20 -19.40
N PHE A 356 1.51 -2.12 -18.77
CA PHE A 356 0.29 -1.43 -19.19
C PHE A 356 0.48 -0.55 -20.42
N VAL A 357 1.62 0.13 -20.53
CA VAL A 357 1.87 1.09 -21.61
C VAL A 357 2.40 0.43 -22.87
N THR A 358 3.05 -0.73 -22.77
CA THR A 358 3.56 -1.46 -23.95
C THR A 358 2.50 -2.36 -24.60
N ARG A 359 1.24 -2.32 -24.14
CA ARG A 359 0.19 -3.17 -24.71
C ARG A 359 -0.39 -2.58 -25.99
N PRO A 360 -0.90 -3.43 -26.88
CA PRO A 360 -1.69 -2.98 -28.03
C PRO A 360 -2.87 -2.09 -27.61
N ALA A 361 -3.18 -1.08 -28.44
CA ALA A 361 -4.22 -0.08 -28.18
C ALA A 361 -5.65 -0.67 -28.14
N ASP A 362 -5.85 -1.83 -28.76
CA ASP A 362 -7.11 -2.60 -28.75
C ASP A 362 -7.28 -3.48 -27.50
N SER A 363 -6.28 -3.52 -26.61
CA SER A 363 -6.39 -4.29 -25.38
C SER A 363 -7.25 -3.62 -24.31
N ILE A 364 -7.77 -4.42 -23.37
CA ILE A 364 -8.59 -3.92 -22.25
C ILE A 364 -7.81 -2.83 -21.49
N PRO A 365 -8.35 -1.60 -21.37
CA PRO A 365 -7.63 -0.53 -20.73
C PRO A 365 -7.42 -0.82 -19.24
N PRO A 366 -6.21 -0.62 -18.71
CA PRO A 366 -5.94 -0.73 -17.28
C PRO A 366 -6.55 0.43 -16.51
N LEU A 367 -6.87 0.18 -15.23
CA LEU A 367 -7.19 1.27 -14.32
C LEU A 367 -5.95 2.12 -14.06
N SER A 368 -6.17 3.42 -13.96
CA SER A 368 -5.15 4.45 -13.74
C SER A 368 -4.42 4.35 -12.40
N TYR A 369 -4.78 3.43 -11.50
CA TYR A 369 -4.14 3.31 -10.19
C TYR A 369 -3.31 2.03 -10.09
N ILE A 370 -2.06 2.17 -9.63
CA ILE A 370 -1.17 1.05 -9.31
C ILE A 370 -1.09 0.93 -7.78
N GLY A 371 -1.65 -0.16 -7.25
CA GLY A 371 -1.62 -0.46 -5.83
C GLY A 371 -0.23 -0.92 -5.41
N VAL A 372 0.28 -0.40 -4.29
CA VAL A 372 1.61 -0.76 -3.78
C VAL A 372 1.58 -1.05 -2.28
N SER A 373 2.22 -2.14 -1.89
CA SER A 373 2.28 -2.60 -0.49
C SER A 373 3.07 -1.68 0.44
N LYS A 374 3.86 -0.76 -0.14
CA LYS A 374 4.63 0.31 0.53
C LYS A 374 4.61 1.51 -0.40
N LEU A 375 4.79 2.71 0.17
CA LEU A 375 5.03 3.91 -0.63
C LEU A 375 6.21 3.69 -1.58
N SER A 376 6.06 4.18 -2.81
CA SER A 376 7.05 4.06 -3.88
C SER A 376 8.37 4.69 -3.49
N CYS A 377 9.45 4.19 -4.09
CA CYS A 377 10.72 4.88 -4.05
C CYS A 377 10.62 6.20 -4.84
N LEU A 378 11.52 7.14 -4.54
CA LEU A 378 11.54 8.42 -5.25
C LEU A 378 11.77 8.23 -6.75
N GLY A 379 12.60 7.26 -7.16
CA GLY A 379 12.79 6.95 -8.58
C GLY A 379 11.52 6.50 -9.30
N CYS A 380 10.82 5.51 -8.75
CA CYS A 380 9.57 5.04 -9.34
C CYS A 380 8.52 6.14 -9.43
N TRP A 381 8.37 6.92 -8.36
CA TRP A 381 7.41 8.02 -8.33
C TRP A 381 7.75 9.09 -9.37
N THR A 382 9.02 9.46 -9.50
CA THR A 382 9.49 10.42 -10.51
C THR A 382 9.27 9.90 -11.92
N THR A 383 9.59 8.63 -12.21
CA THR A 383 9.36 8.02 -13.52
C THR A 383 7.88 8.01 -13.90
N ILE A 384 6.99 7.62 -12.98
CA ILE A 384 5.54 7.64 -13.23
C ILE A 384 5.04 9.07 -13.52
N ASN A 385 5.55 10.07 -12.78
CA ASN A 385 5.18 11.46 -13.01
C ASN A 385 5.73 12.03 -14.32
N ALA A 386 6.94 11.62 -14.72
CA ALA A 386 7.52 12.00 -16.00
C ALA A 386 6.67 11.42 -17.15
N TRP A 387 6.31 10.13 -17.06
CA TRP A 387 5.39 9.49 -18.00
C TRP A 387 4.08 10.27 -18.14
N ASN A 388 3.44 10.62 -17.03
CA ASN A 388 2.17 11.37 -17.01
C ASN A 388 2.27 12.80 -17.56
N LYS A 389 3.47 13.39 -17.59
CA LYS A 389 3.71 14.71 -18.19
C LYS A 389 3.96 14.59 -19.69
N ALA A 390 4.60 13.52 -20.12
CA ALA A 390 4.90 13.25 -21.53
C ALA A 390 3.69 12.75 -22.32
N HIS A 391 2.69 12.17 -21.65
CA HIS A 391 1.50 11.58 -22.28
C HIS A 391 0.21 12.21 -21.75
N ASP A 392 -0.72 12.54 -22.66
CA ASP A 392 -2.01 13.13 -22.29
C ASP A 392 -2.93 12.14 -21.56
N ALA A 393 -2.91 10.86 -21.97
CA ALA A 393 -3.67 9.77 -21.34
C ALA A 393 -3.12 8.39 -21.77
N PRO A 394 -3.36 7.32 -20.97
CA PRO A 394 -3.88 7.33 -19.61
C PRO A 394 -2.81 7.80 -18.60
N ARG A 395 -3.25 8.49 -17.54
CA ARG A 395 -2.39 8.90 -16.42
C ARG A 395 -2.39 7.83 -15.34
N TYR A 396 -1.22 7.47 -14.83
CA TYR A 396 -1.07 6.46 -13.80
C TYR A 396 -0.71 7.06 -12.44
N VAL A 397 -1.32 6.57 -11.37
CA VAL A 397 -1.18 7.11 -10.01
C VAL A 397 -0.79 5.98 -9.06
N VAL A 398 0.12 6.28 -8.13
CA VAL A 398 0.48 5.41 -7.00
C VAL A 398 0.14 6.12 -5.70
N ARG A 399 0.16 5.39 -4.57
CA ARG A 399 -0.15 5.92 -3.23
C ARG A 399 0.70 7.13 -2.81
N GLY A 400 1.90 7.26 -3.36
CA GLY A 400 2.83 8.34 -3.05
C GLY A 400 4.24 7.81 -2.89
N THR A 401 5.14 8.71 -2.46
CA THR A 401 6.57 8.43 -2.33
C THR A 401 7.02 8.44 -0.89
N ARG A 402 8.06 7.66 -0.58
CA ARG A 402 8.78 7.74 0.70
C ARG A 402 9.87 8.82 0.73
N GLY A 403 10.05 9.56 -0.36
CA GLY A 403 11.14 10.54 -0.54
C GLY A 403 12.52 9.91 -0.67
N LYS A 404 12.63 8.57 -0.68
CA LYS A 404 13.90 7.86 -0.67
C LYS A 404 14.09 7.04 -1.94
N TRP A 405 15.29 7.10 -2.48
CA TRP A 405 15.75 6.17 -3.50
C TRP A 405 16.19 4.86 -2.84
N TYR A 406 15.74 3.72 -3.38
CA TYR A 406 16.22 2.41 -2.97
C TYR A 406 17.04 1.83 -4.10
N PHE A 407 18.35 1.79 -3.93
CA PHE A 407 19.26 1.20 -4.90
C PHE A 407 19.57 -0.27 -4.55
N PRO A 408 19.93 -1.12 -5.52
CA PRO A 408 20.08 -0.80 -6.95
C PRO A 408 18.73 -0.69 -7.67
N TRP A 409 18.50 0.42 -8.37
CA TRP A 409 17.25 0.73 -9.05
C TRP A 409 17.48 0.92 -10.54
N ALA A 410 16.51 0.55 -11.36
CA ALA A 410 16.54 0.78 -12.80
C ALA A 410 15.16 1.14 -13.37
N VAL A 411 15.18 1.82 -14.51
CA VAL A 411 14.00 2.08 -15.33
C VAL A 411 13.75 0.93 -16.30
N PRO A 412 12.48 0.53 -16.49
CA PRO A 412 12.15 -0.47 -17.49
C PRO A 412 12.47 -0.01 -18.91
N THR A 413 12.98 -0.93 -19.73
CA THR A 413 13.45 -0.61 -21.10
C THR A 413 12.34 -0.23 -22.08
N GLY A 414 11.11 -0.70 -21.87
CA GLY A 414 9.94 -0.39 -22.70
C GLY A 414 9.53 1.07 -22.57
N ILE A 415 9.52 1.59 -21.34
CA ILE A 415 9.22 3.01 -21.06
C ILE A 415 10.26 3.93 -21.72
N ALA A 416 11.54 3.55 -21.67
CA ALA A 416 12.62 4.33 -22.27
C ALA A 416 12.57 4.39 -23.82
N LYS A 417 11.85 3.47 -24.49
CA LYS A 417 11.74 3.44 -25.95
C LYS A 417 10.65 4.37 -26.48
N ASP A 418 9.53 4.54 -25.77
CA ASP A 418 8.42 5.40 -26.20
C ASP A 418 8.79 6.89 -26.15
N GLU A 419 9.55 7.32 -25.14
CA GLU A 419 10.02 8.72 -25.07
C GLU A 419 10.92 9.11 -26.27
N ALA A 420 11.63 8.15 -26.86
CA ALA A 420 12.45 8.39 -28.04
C ALA A 420 11.62 8.46 -29.34
N ALA A 421 10.41 7.89 -29.35
CA ALA A 421 9.50 7.90 -30.50
C ALA A 421 8.58 9.13 -30.53
N GLY A 422 8.25 9.72 -29.37
CA GLY A 422 7.37 10.88 -29.22
C GLY A 422 7.94 12.24 -29.64
N ASN A 423 9.14 12.28 -30.24
CA ASN A 423 9.75 13.48 -30.82
C ASN A 423 9.65 13.52 -32.37
N ARG A 424 8.57 12.98 -32.93
CA ARG A 424 8.24 13.12 -34.37
C ARG A 424 6.94 13.85 -34.58
#